data_AF-A0A852VK55-F1
#
_entry.id   AF-A0A852VK55-F1
#
_cell.length_a   1.000
_cell.length_b   1.000
_cell.length_c   1.000
_cell.angle_alpha   90.00
_cell.angle_beta   90.00
_cell.angle_gamma   90.00
#
_symmetry.space_group_name_H-M   'P 1'
#
loop_
_entity.id
_entity.type
_entity.pdbx_description
1 polymer ?
#
loop_
_entity_poly.entity_id
_entity_poly.type
_entity_poly.pdbx_seq_one_letter_code
_entity_poly.pdbx_strand_id
1 'polypeptide(L)'
;MHIPPWLWYSILTVLAWGVVGILQKLATNYISAESSLIWLVVGFLLLEPFFYPGPAVLHYSKLNLTYAILSGLLNALGAWALFAALKRGGKASIVAPLTALYPVVVIVLVPLILHESVSRLQWAGVACSLIAVVLLSI
;
A
#
# COMPACT_ATOMS: atom_id res chain seq x y z
N MET A 1 -13.03 -19.92 17.88
CA MET A 1 -11.74 -19.23 17.61
C MET A 1 -12.02 -17.73 17.59
N HIS A 2 -11.43 -16.97 18.51
CA HIS A 2 -11.56 -15.51 18.49
C HIS A 2 -10.66 -14.96 17.38
N ILE A 3 -11.26 -14.33 16.38
CA ILE A 3 -10.51 -13.66 15.31
C ILE A 3 -9.88 -12.39 15.91
N PRO A 4 -8.55 -12.21 15.83
CA PRO A 4 -7.92 -11.04 16.40
C PRO A 4 -8.33 -9.77 15.64
N PRO A 5 -8.51 -8.61 16.31
CA PRO A 5 -9.01 -7.38 15.67
C PRO A 5 -8.20 -6.90 14.46
N TRP A 6 -6.88 -7.10 14.45
CA TRP A 6 -6.01 -6.70 13.33
C TRP A 6 -6.38 -7.39 12.00
N LEU A 7 -6.98 -8.57 12.05
CA LEU A 7 -7.39 -9.30 10.85
C LEU A 7 -8.56 -8.60 10.16
N TRP A 8 -9.49 -8.02 10.92
CA TRP A 8 -10.62 -7.27 10.36
C TRP A 8 -10.15 -6.03 9.60
N TYR A 9 -9.19 -5.27 10.15
CA TYR A 9 -8.60 -4.13 9.44
C TYR A 9 -7.87 -4.57 8.17
N SER A 10 -7.24 -5.75 8.18
CA SER A 10 -6.56 -6.30 7.00
C SER A 10 -7.56 -6.68 5.90
N ILE A 11 -8.68 -7.31 6.25
CA ILE A 11 -9.75 -7.65 5.29
C ILE A 11 -10.36 -6.38 4.69
N LEU A 12 -10.67 -5.40 5.55
CA LEU A 12 -11.20 -4.11 5.09
C LEU A 12 -10.23 -3.42 4.12
N THR A 13 -8.92 -3.49 4.40
CA THR A 13 -7.88 -2.95 3.52
C THR A 13 -7.89 -3.63 2.16
N VAL A 14 -7.94 -4.98 2.11
CA VAL A 14 -7.99 -5.73 0.83
C VAL A 14 -9.20 -5.31 0.00
N LEU A 15 -10.38 -5.21 0.61
CA LEU A 15 -11.60 -4.80 -0.08
C LEU A 15 -11.50 -3.37 -0.60
N ALA A 16 -11.08 -2.44 0.25
CA ALA A 16 -10.92 -1.04 -0.12
C ALA A 16 -9.88 -0.86 -1.25
N TRP A 17 -8.71 -1.50 -1.11
CA TRP A 17 -7.62 -1.39 -2.08
C TRP A 17 -7.95 -2.05 -3.42
N GLY A 18 -8.76 -3.11 -3.43
CA GLY A 18 -9.30 -3.71 -4.65
C GLY A 18 -10.12 -2.70 -5.46
N VAL A 19 -10.99 -1.92 -4.80
CA VAL A 19 -11.78 -0.85 -5.45
C VAL A 19 -10.89 0.31 -5.88
N VAL A 20 -9.91 0.68 -5.06
CA VAL A 20 -8.96 1.78 -5.33
C VAL A 20 -8.27 1.60 -6.68
N GLY A 21 -7.78 0.41 -7.04
CA GLY A 21 -7.07 0.21 -8.31
C GLY A 21 -7.91 0.58 -9.55
N ILE A 22 -9.21 0.27 -9.52
CA ILE A 22 -10.16 0.65 -10.58
C ILE A 22 -10.35 2.16 -10.59
N LEU A 23 -10.62 2.76 -9.42
CA LEU A 23 -10.83 4.21 -9.31
C LEU A 23 -9.60 5.01 -9.74
N GLN A 24 -8.38 4.55 -9.40
CA GLN A 24 -7.13 5.18 -9.83
C GLN A 24 -6.95 5.12 -11.34
N LYS A 25 -7.27 3.98 -11.97
CA LYS A 25 -7.24 3.87 -13.44
C LYS A 25 -8.25 4.81 -14.09
N LEU A 26 -9.48 4.84 -13.59
CA LEU A 26 -10.52 5.74 -14.10
C LEU A 26 -10.12 7.21 -13.93
N ALA A 27 -9.59 7.59 -12.77
CA ALA A 27 -9.12 8.95 -12.52
C ALA A 27 -7.99 9.35 -13.48
N THR A 28 -6.98 8.50 -13.66
CA THR A 28 -5.83 8.79 -14.53
C THR A 28 -6.16 8.81 -16.02
N ASN A 29 -7.32 8.30 -16.45
CA ASN A 29 -7.76 8.50 -17.83
C ASN A 29 -8.06 9.99 -18.12
N TYR A 30 -8.54 10.74 -17.14
CA TYR A 30 -8.99 12.13 -17.32
C TYR A 30 -8.12 13.16 -16.59
N ILE A 31 -7.41 12.75 -15.54
CA ILE A 31 -6.61 13.61 -14.67
C ILE A 31 -5.12 13.24 -14.85
N SER A 32 -4.20 14.19 -14.64
CA SER A 32 -2.76 13.90 -14.59
C SER A 32 -2.39 13.12 -13.33
N ALA A 33 -1.25 12.43 -13.33
CA ALA A 33 -0.82 11.64 -12.17
C ALA A 33 -0.58 12.52 -10.94
N GLU A 34 -0.01 13.71 -11.14
CA GLU A 34 0.29 14.69 -10.11
C GLU A 34 -1.00 15.22 -9.48
N SER A 35 -1.99 15.58 -10.30
CA SER A 35 -3.29 16.05 -9.80
C SER A 35 -4.06 14.92 -9.10
N SER A 36 -4.02 13.68 -9.60
CA SER A 36 -4.61 12.53 -8.91
C SER A 36 -3.98 12.30 -7.54
N LEU A 37 -2.67 12.53 -7.39
CA LEU A 37 -1.97 12.42 -6.12
C LEU A 37 -2.39 13.52 -5.13
N ILE A 38 -2.56 14.76 -5.59
CA ILE A 38 -3.10 15.84 -4.74
C ILE A 38 -4.48 15.44 -4.21
N TRP A 39 -5.37 14.96 -5.09
CA TRP A 39 -6.71 14.54 -4.67
C TRP A 39 -6.70 13.29 -3.78
N LEU A 40 -5.72 12.39 -3.93
CA LEU A 40 -5.51 11.27 -3.00
C LEU A 40 -5.20 11.80 -1.59
N VAL A 41 -4.30 12.78 -1.47
CA VAL A 41 -3.96 13.41 -0.20
C VAL A 41 -5.19 14.11 0.41
N VAL A 42 -5.98 14.82 -0.41
CA VAL A 42 -7.25 15.41 0.04
C VAL A 42 -8.19 14.33 0.60
N GLY A 43 -8.31 13.19 -0.08
CA GLY A 43 -9.11 12.05 0.40
C GLY A 43 -8.66 11.55 1.78
N PHE A 44 -7.36 11.43 2.01
CA PHE A 44 -6.83 11.07 3.34
C PHE A 44 -7.15 12.15 4.39
N LEU A 45 -6.94 13.43 4.08
CA LEU A 45 -7.23 14.53 5.00
C LEU A 45 -8.72 14.62 5.38
N LEU A 46 -9.61 14.25 4.46
CA LEU A 46 -11.05 14.21 4.74
C LEU A 46 -11.43 13.06 5.68
N LEU A 47 -10.74 11.92 5.59
CA LEU A 47 -11.03 10.76 6.44
C LEU A 47 -10.34 10.81 7.81
N GLU A 48 -9.17 11.43 7.90
CA GLU A 48 -8.36 11.46 9.13
C GLU A 48 -9.12 11.90 10.39
N PRO A 49 -9.97 12.96 10.39
CA PRO A 49 -10.69 13.39 11.59
C PRO A 49 -11.64 12.35 12.17
N PHE A 50 -12.13 11.40 11.37
CA PHE A 50 -13.04 10.35 11.82
C PHE A 50 -12.33 9.20 12.53
N PHE A 51 -11.03 9.02 12.26
CA PHE A 51 -10.21 7.96 12.85
C PHE A 51 -9.23 8.47 13.90
N TYR A 52 -8.98 9.78 13.91
CA TYR A 52 -8.04 10.41 14.83
C TYR A 52 -8.53 10.36 16.29
N PRO A 53 -7.82 9.67 17.20
CA PRO A 53 -8.30 9.45 18.57
C PRO A 53 -8.03 10.60 19.55
N GLY A 54 -7.47 11.75 19.11
CA GLY A 54 -7.22 12.91 19.98
C GLY A 54 -5.74 13.34 20.07
N PRO A 55 -5.41 14.36 20.89
CA PRO A 55 -4.46 15.47 20.63
C PRO A 55 -2.95 15.14 20.53
N ALA A 56 -2.56 13.88 20.40
CA ALA A 56 -1.17 13.44 20.54
C ALA A 56 -0.32 13.56 19.26
N VAL A 57 -0.65 14.38 18.25
CA VAL A 57 0.09 14.39 16.95
C VAL A 57 1.60 14.55 17.13
N LEU A 58 2.02 15.43 18.05
CA LEU A 58 3.42 15.77 18.28
C LEU A 58 3.97 15.25 19.61
N HIS A 59 3.20 14.44 20.35
CA HIS A 59 3.61 13.94 21.66
C HIS A 59 4.56 12.72 21.56
N TYR A 60 4.90 12.29 20.34
CA TYR A 60 5.74 11.13 20.08
C TYR A 60 7.23 11.51 20.01
N SER A 61 8.11 10.52 20.24
CA SER A 61 9.55 10.72 20.11
C SER A 61 9.94 11.10 18.68
N LYS A 62 11.05 11.84 18.55
CA LYS A 62 11.61 12.24 17.23
C LYS A 62 11.86 11.03 16.32
N LEU A 63 12.31 9.92 16.88
CA LEU A 63 12.55 8.68 16.14
C LEU A 63 11.25 8.10 15.56
N ASN A 64 10.20 8.02 16.37
CA ASN A 64 8.90 7.49 15.92
C ASN A 64 8.28 8.38 14.85
N LEU A 65 8.36 9.70 15.03
CA LEU A 65 7.92 10.66 14.01
C LEU A 65 8.74 10.53 12.72
N THR A 66 10.03 10.23 12.82
CA THR A 66 10.88 9.99 11.64
C THR A 66 10.43 8.75 10.87
N TYR A 67 10.10 7.65 11.55
CA TYR A 67 9.53 6.47 10.88
C TYR A 67 8.20 6.77 10.20
N ALA A 68 7.32 7.54 10.85
CA ALA A 68 6.05 7.96 10.25
C ALA A 68 6.25 8.84 9.02
N ILE A 69 7.17 9.81 9.07
CA ILE A 69 7.49 10.70 7.94
C ILE A 69 8.13 9.91 6.79
N LEU A 70 9.10 9.06 7.07
CA LEU A 70 9.75 8.23 6.04
C LEU A 70 8.74 7.29 5.37
N SER A 71 7.85 6.67 6.15
CA SER A 71 6.74 5.87 5.63
C SER A 71 5.84 6.70 4.71
N GLY A 72 5.45 7.91 5.13
CA GLY A 72 4.63 8.82 4.33
C GLY A 72 5.30 9.24 3.02
N LEU A 73 6.60 9.58 3.05
CA LEU A 73 7.37 9.94 1.87
C LEU A 73 7.47 8.79 0.87
N LEU A 74 7.78 7.57 1.35
CA LEU A 74 7.84 6.38 0.51
C LEU A 74 6.47 6.01 -0.07
N ASN A 75 5.41 6.16 0.72
CA ASN A 75 4.04 5.92 0.27
C ASN A 75 3.62 6.94 -0.81
N ALA A 76 3.96 8.21 -0.64
CA ALA A 76 3.71 9.24 -1.64
C ALA A 76 4.48 8.97 -2.95
N LEU A 77 5.75 8.59 -2.85
CA LEU A 77 6.56 8.21 -4.01
C LEU A 77 6.00 6.97 -4.73
N GLY A 78 5.62 5.94 -3.97
CA GLY A 78 4.97 4.74 -4.51
C GLY A 78 3.64 5.03 -5.19
N ALA A 79 2.80 5.87 -4.58
CA ALA A 79 1.54 6.32 -5.16
C ALA A 79 1.77 7.09 -6.47
N TRP A 80 2.75 8.00 -6.50
CA TRP A 80 3.12 8.72 -7.73
C TRP A 80 3.53 7.76 -8.85
N ALA A 81 4.41 6.79 -8.55
CA ALA A 81 4.86 5.79 -9.52
C ALA A 81 3.70 4.92 -10.04
N LEU A 82 2.77 4.52 -9.16
CA LEU A 82 1.56 3.79 -9.50
C LEU A 82 0.65 4.59 -10.45
N PHE A 83 0.34 5.85 -10.10
CA PHE A 83 -0.46 6.71 -10.97
C PHE A 83 0.22 6.98 -12.31
N ALA A 84 1.54 7.18 -12.32
CA ALA A 84 2.31 7.35 -13.55
C ALA A 84 2.25 6.10 -14.45
N ALA A 85 2.35 4.90 -13.88
CA ALA A 85 2.23 3.64 -14.63
C ALA A 85 0.83 3.48 -15.25
N LEU A 86 -0.23 3.77 -14.50
CA LEU A 86 -1.61 3.71 -14.99
C LEU A 86 -1.87 4.76 -16.08
N LYS A 87 -1.33 5.97 -15.91
CA LYS A 87 -1.44 7.07 -16.87
C LYS A 87 -0.74 6.76 -18.19
N ARG A 88 0.43 6.09 -18.13
CA ARG A 88 1.22 5.67 -19.31
C ARG A 88 0.63 4.45 -20.05
N GLY A 89 -0.66 4.18 -19.86
CA GLY A 89 -1.37 3.11 -20.56
C GLY A 89 -1.35 1.76 -19.85
N GLY A 90 -0.74 1.64 -18.67
CA GLY A 90 -0.76 0.41 -17.88
C GLY A 90 -2.18 -0.07 -17.60
N LYS A 91 -2.47 -1.35 -17.88
CA LYS A 91 -3.77 -1.95 -17.59
C LYS A 91 -3.90 -2.14 -16.08
N ALA A 92 -5.03 -1.75 -15.50
CA ALA A 92 -5.27 -1.92 -14.06
C ALA A 92 -5.14 -3.39 -13.62
N SER A 93 -5.58 -4.32 -14.48
CA SER A 93 -5.50 -5.77 -14.26
C SER A 93 -4.07 -6.32 -14.16
N ILE A 94 -3.06 -5.57 -14.62
CA ILE A 94 -1.64 -5.95 -14.55
C ILE A 94 -0.93 -5.12 -13.48
N VAL A 95 -1.14 -3.79 -13.50
CA VAL A 95 -0.46 -2.87 -12.58
C VAL A 95 -0.87 -3.14 -11.13
N ALA A 96 -2.16 -3.35 -10.86
CA ALA A 96 -2.63 -3.61 -9.49
C ALA A 96 -1.97 -4.84 -8.85
N PRO A 97 -2.03 -6.05 -9.44
CA PRO A 97 -1.36 -7.22 -8.85
C PRO A 97 0.16 -7.07 -8.79
N LEU A 98 0.80 -6.43 -9.78
CA LEU A 98 2.25 -6.19 -9.75
C LEU A 98 2.67 -5.29 -8.58
N THR A 99 1.94 -4.20 -8.34
CA THR A 99 2.23 -3.29 -7.21
C THR A 99 1.83 -3.88 -5.86
N ALA A 100 0.92 -4.85 -5.82
CA ALA A 100 0.56 -5.59 -4.61
C ALA A 100 1.65 -6.58 -4.14
N LEU A 101 2.77 -6.73 -4.88
CA LEU A 101 3.91 -7.58 -4.52
C LEU A 101 4.88 -6.94 -3.52
N TYR A 102 4.58 -5.78 -2.94
CA TYR A 102 5.40 -5.22 -1.85
C TYR A 102 5.67 -6.21 -0.68
N PRO A 103 4.84 -7.23 -0.37
CA PRO A 103 5.19 -8.25 0.63
C PRO A 103 6.48 -9.01 0.34
N VAL A 104 6.91 -9.10 -0.93
CA VAL A 104 8.22 -9.67 -1.32
C VAL A 104 9.34 -8.88 -0.65
N VAL A 105 9.27 -7.55 -0.73
CA VAL A 105 10.26 -6.64 -0.12
C VAL A 105 10.19 -6.75 1.41
N VAL A 106 8.98 -6.80 1.97
CA VAL A 106 8.76 -6.94 3.41
C VAL A 106 9.41 -8.22 3.94
N ILE A 107 9.18 -9.38 3.32
CA ILE A 107 9.76 -10.66 3.77
C ILE A 107 11.29 -10.65 3.76
N VAL A 108 11.92 -9.94 2.84
CA VAL A 108 13.38 -9.76 2.81
C VAL A 108 13.85 -8.84 3.94
N LEU A 109 13.13 -7.75 4.20
CA LEU A 109 13.54 -6.73 5.18
C LEU A 109 13.20 -7.08 6.64
N VAL A 110 12.14 -7.85 6.87
CA VAL A 110 11.65 -8.20 8.21
C VAL A 110 12.75 -8.85 9.08
N PRO A 111 13.50 -9.87 8.63
CA PRO A 111 14.60 -10.43 9.42
C PRO A 111 15.75 -9.44 9.70
N LEU A 112 15.96 -8.47 8.81
CA LEU A 112 17.07 -7.52 8.89
C LEU A 112 16.76 -6.35 9.81
N ILE A 113 15.52 -5.85 9.79
CA ILE A 113 15.11 -4.62 10.48
C ILE A 113 14.33 -4.95 11.75
N LEU A 114 13.40 -5.91 11.68
CA LEU A 114 12.52 -6.29 12.79
C LEU A 114 13.05 -7.49 13.57
N HIS A 115 14.10 -8.16 13.07
CA HIS A 115 14.69 -9.36 13.66
C HIS A 115 13.71 -10.51 13.85
N GLU A 116 12.64 -10.56 13.03
CA GLU A 116 11.68 -11.65 13.05
C GLU A 116 12.13 -12.79 12.12
N SER A 117 11.83 -14.04 12.50
CA SER A 117 12.12 -15.20 11.68
C SER A 117 11.02 -15.43 10.64
N VAL A 118 11.43 -15.60 9.38
CA VAL A 118 10.53 -15.93 8.28
C VAL A 118 10.56 -17.44 8.04
N SER A 119 9.40 -18.07 8.13
CA SER A 119 9.23 -19.50 7.91
C SER A 119 9.42 -19.89 6.43
N ARG A 120 9.76 -21.16 6.19
CA ARG A 120 9.87 -21.71 4.82
C ARG A 120 8.55 -21.61 4.04
N LEU A 121 7.40 -21.71 4.73
CA LEU A 121 6.08 -21.57 4.11
C LEU A 121 5.81 -20.12 3.66
N GLN A 122 6.25 -19.11 4.42
CA GLN A 122 6.14 -17.71 3.98
C GLN A 122 6.98 -17.45 2.73
N TRP A 123 8.20 -18.00 2.67
CA TRP A 123 9.02 -17.95 1.46
C TRP A 123 8.36 -18.64 0.26
N ALA A 124 7.76 -19.82 0.46
CA ALA A 124 7.00 -20.50 -0.58
C ALA A 124 5.79 -19.67 -1.03
N GLY A 125 5.09 -19.01 -0.11
CA GLY A 125 3.98 -18.10 -0.42
C GLY A 125 4.40 -16.92 -1.29
N VAL A 126 5.58 -16.35 -1.03
CA VAL A 126 6.18 -15.31 -1.87
C VAL A 126 6.50 -15.84 -3.26
N ALA A 127 7.11 -17.01 -3.37
CA ALA A 127 7.37 -17.62 -4.67
C ALA A 127 6.07 -17.85 -5.47
N CYS A 128 5.03 -18.34 -4.80
CA CYS A 128 3.71 -18.51 -5.42
C CYS A 128 3.08 -17.19 -5.86
N SER A 129 3.18 -16.12 -5.06
CA SER A 129 2.61 -14.82 -5.45
C SER A 129 3.34 -14.21 -6.64
N LEU A 130 4.67 -14.36 -6.72
CA LEU A 130 5.45 -13.95 -7.89
C LEU A 130 5.00 -14.68 -9.16
N ILE A 131 4.83 -16.01 -9.09
CA ILE A 131 4.32 -16.82 -10.20
C ILE A 131 2.93 -16.34 -10.62
N ALA A 132 2.03 -16.13 -9.67
CA ALA A 132 0.67 -15.67 -9.95
C ALA A 132 0.67 -14.31 -10.68
N VAL A 133 1.52 -13.37 -10.26
CA VAL A 133 1.61 -12.06 -10.92
C VAL A 133 2.20 -12.16 -12.32
N VAL A 134 3.22 -13.00 -12.54
CA VAL A 134 3.73 -13.23 -13.89
C VAL A 134 2.61 -13.76 -14.79
N LEU A 135 1.82 -14.74 -14.32
CA LEU A 135 0.69 -15.28 -15.07
C LEU A 135 -0.40 -14.24 -15.37
N LEU A 136 -0.70 -13.34 -14.42
CA LEU A 136 -1.66 -12.23 -14.63
C LEU A 136 -1.13 -11.14 -15.57
N SER A 137 0.19 -11.07 -15.77
CA SER A 137 0.85 -10.04 -16.57
C SER A 137 1.05 -10.43 -18.03
N ILE A 138 0.77 -11.69 -18.39
CA ILE A 138 0.78 -12.22 -19.77
C ILE A 138 -0.57 -11.92 -20.43
#